data_AF-A0A7V9L343-F1
#
_entry.id   AF-A0A7V9L343-F1
#
_cell.length_a   1.000
_cell.length_b   1.000
_cell.length_c   1.000
_cell.angle_alpha   90.00
_cell.angle_beta   90.00
_cell.angle_gamma   90.00
#
_symmetry.space_group_name_H-M   'P 1'
#
loop_
_entity.id
_entity.type
_entity.pdbx_description
1 polymer ?
#
loop_
_entity_poly.entity_id
_entity_poly.type
_entity_poly.pdbx_seq_one_letter_code
_entity_poly.pdbx_strand_id
1 'polypeptide(L)'
;MRYALLLSFVLFACKSEDRRPGAAQDLTPPMLTAATQQDLANELDQAEQRGTWGEVRRRWQGQRLTWKVTRQAALCRSAEACYVAAFPIQRPAKRGWLPQLIFAPGQFAMLEQACGDQPQCEITVEGVLEKLETSGEMPTNLRFNSVKLVTRTAAR
;
A
#
# COMPACT_ATOMS: atom_id res chain seq x y z
N MET A 1 -46.74 -48.05 -54.25
CA MET A 1 -46.76 -46.57 -54.13
C MET A 1 -45.71 -46.21 -53.09
N ARG A 2 -44.43 -45.97 -53.42
CA ARG A 2 -43.83 -44.73 -53.96
C ARG A 2 -44.28 -43.45 -53.23
N TYR A 3 -43.59 -43.09 -52.14
CA TYR A 3 -43.37 -41.71 -51.64
C TYR A 3 -42.07 -41.75 -50.79
N ALA A 4 -40.92 -41.31 -51.30
CA ALA A 4 -40.41 -39.93 -51.37
C ALA A 4 -39.67 -39.50 -50.09
N LEU A 5 -38.36 -39.81 -50.08
CA LEU A 5 -37.22 -38.96 -49.74
C LEU A 5 -37.54 -37.59 -49.10
N LEU A 6 -37.09 -37.37 -47.86
CA LEU A 6 -36.72 -36.05 -47.34
C LEU A 6 -35.42 -36.18 -46.52
N LEU A 7 -34.30 -35.92 -47.19
CA LEU A 7 -33.02 -35.62 -46.57
C LEU A 7 -33.10 -34.25 -45.89
N SER A 8 -33.01 -34.21 -44.56
CA SER A 8 -32.73 -32.98 -43.83
C SER A 8 -31.23 -32.86 -43.59
N PHE A 9 -30.55 -32.16 -44.51
CA PHE A 9 -29.20 -31.64 -44.31
C PHE A 9 -29.26 -30.54 -43.24
N VAL A 10 -28.84 -30.85 -42.01
CA VAL A 10 -28.53 -29.83 -41.01
C VAL A 10 -27.12 -29.32 -41.30
N LEU A 11 -27.04 -28.19 -42.01
CA LEU A 11 -25.81 -27.45 -42.22
C LEU A 11 -25.33 -26.93 -40.86
N PHE A 12 -24.28 -27.55 -40.32
CA PHE A 12 -23.43 -26.96 -39.28
C PHE A 12 -22.73 -25.72 -39.88
N ALA A 13 -23.38 -24.56 -39.78
CA ALA A 13 -22.71 -23.29 -39.96
C ALA A 13 -21.91 -22.99 -38.68
N CYS A 14 -20.69 -23.54 -38.59
CA CYS A 14 -19.66 -23.00 -37.71
C CYS A 14 -19.28 -21.61 -38.23
N LYS A 15 -20.04 -20.60 -37.81
CA LYS A 15 -19.66 -19.21 -37.94
C LYS A 15 -18.52 -19.00 -36.94
N SER A 16 -17.29 -19.08 -37.44
CA SER A 16 -16.11 -18.60 -36.74
C SER A 16 -16.34 -17.14 -36.40
N GLU A 17 -16.78 -16.86 -35.18
CA GLU A 17 -16.70 -15.51 -34.63
C GLU A 17 -15.22 -15.13 -34.62
N ASP A 18 -14.87 -14.14 -35.44
CA ASP A 18 -13.65 -13.36 -35.34
C ASP A 18 -13.55 -12.82 -33.92
N ARG A 19 -12.94 -13.63 -33.05
CA ARG A 19 -12.53 -13.26 -31.71
C ARG A 19 -11.38 -12.28 -31.90
N ARG A 20 -11.72 -11.02 -32.15
CA ARG A 20 -10.79 -9.90 -31.99
C ARG A 20 -10.05 -10.14 -30.67
N PRO A 21 -8.71 -10.22 -30.65
CA PRO A 21 -7.98 -10.21 -29.41
C PRO A 21 -8.40 -8.94 -28.69
N GLY A 22 -9.26 -9.08 -27.67
CA GLY A 22 -9.53 -7.99 -26.75
C GLY A 22 -8.16 -7.58 -26.23
N ALA A 23 -7.80 -6.32 -26.47
CA ALA A 23 -6.58 -5.75 -25.92
C ALA A 23 -6.54 -6.16 -24.45
N ALA A 24 -5.53 -6.96 -24.08
CA ALA A 24 -5.27 -7.27 -22.70
C ALA A 24 -5.08 -5.91 -22.04
N GLN A 25 -6.11 -5.45 -21.33
CA GLN A 25 -5.99 -4.24 -20.53
C GLN A 25 -4.85 -4.54 -19.57
N ASP A 26 -3.84 -3.69 -19.62
CA ASP A 26 -2.69 -3.78 -18.75
C ASP A 26 -3.23 -3.73 -17.30
N LEU A 27 -3.35 -4.90 -16.66
CA LEU A 27 -3.92 -5.05 -15.32
C LEU A 27 -2.97 -4.56 -14.24
N THR A 28 -1.93 -3.81 -14.62
CA THR A 28 -0.97 -3.21 -13.70
C THR A 28 -1.73 -2.22 -12.80
N PRO A 29 -1.82 -2.50 -11.48
CA PRO A 29 -2.46 -1.57 -10.56
C PRO A 29 -1.81 -0.18 -10.67
N PRO A 30 -2.60 0.91 -10.58
CA PRO A 30 -2.05 2.25 -10.67
C PRO A 30 -1.00 2.45 -9.58
N MET A 31 0.16 2.99 -9.97
CA MET A 31 1.23 3.30 -9.02
C MET A 31 0.75 4.37 -8.03
N LEU A 32 1.04 4.16 -6.74
CA LEU A 32 0.58 5.04 -5.65
C LEU A 32 1.62 6.10 -5.26
N THR A 33 2.41 6.60 -6.20
CA THR A 33 3.55 7.49 -5.92
C THR A 33 3.18 8.79 -5.20
N ALA A 34 1.96 9.29 -5.40
CA ALA A 34 1.43 10.49 -4.73
C ALA A 34 0.50 10.18 -3.54
N ALA A 35 0.30 8.89 -3.20
CA ALA A 35 -0.66 8.51 -2.18
C ALA A 35 -0.14 8.82 -0.77
N THR A 36 -1.01 9.42 0.03
CA THR A 36 -0.71 9.87 1.39
C THR A 36 -1.13 8.85 2.44
N GLN A 37 -0.70 9.08 3.68
CA GLN A 37 -1.14 8.30 4.84
C GLN A 37 -2.64 8.44 5.09
N GLN A 38 -3.21 9.61 4.76
CA GLN A 38 -4.65 9.85 4.88
C GLN A 38 -5.44 9.03 3.86
N ASP A 39 -4.91 8.86 2.64
CA ASP A 39 -5.56 8.04 1.61
C ASP A 39 -5.66 6.58 2.06
N LEU A 40 -4.56 6.02 2.60
CA LEU A 40 -4.61 4.66 3.14
C LEU A 40 -5.59 4.57 4.31
N ALA A 41 -5.60 5.54 5.23
CA ALA A 41 -6.52 5.51 6.37
C ALA A 41 -7.97 5.51 5.92
N ASN A 42 -8.31 6.36 4.95
CA ASN A 42 -9.66 6.42 4.37
C ASN A 42 -10.05 5.12 3.68
N GLU A 43 -9.14 4.51 2.90
CA GLU A 43 -9.41 3.22 2.25
C GLU A 43 -9.61 2.10 3.27
N LEU A 44 -8.82 2.09 4.35
CA LEU A 44 -9.00 1.16 5.45
C LEU A 44 -10.31 1.40 6.20
N ASP A 45 -10.77 2.64 6.36
CA ASP A 45 -12.06 2.95 6.99
C ASP A 45 -13.21 2.36 6.15
N GLN A 46 -13.13 2.53 4.83
CA GLN A 46 -14.11 1.97 3.90
C GLN A 46 -14.04 0.44 3.85
N ALA A 47 -12.84 -0.14 3.92
CA ALA A 47 -12.64 -1.58 3.91
C ALA A 47 -13.18 -2.26 5.18
N GLU A 48 -13.13 -1.59 6.33
CA GLU A 48 -13.78 -2.07 7.56
C GLU A 48 -15.28 -2.24 7.36
N GLN A 49 -15.93 -1.22 6.80
CA GLN A 49 -17.38 -1.21 6.58
C GLN A 49 -17.84 -2.28 5.57
N ARG A 50 -16.97 -2.62 4.61
CA ARG A 50 -17.29 -3.51 3.47
C ARG A 50 -16.69 -4.91 3.58
N GLY A 51 -15.83 -5.15 4.57
CA GLY A 51 -15.07 -6.40 4.69
C GLY A 51 -14.02 -6.62 3.59
N THR A 52 -13.52 -5.56 2.95
CA THR A 52 -12.64 -5.64 1.76
C THR A 52 -11.16 -5.39 2.05
N TRP A 53 -10.69 -5.70 3.28
CA TRP A 53 -9.29 -5.48 3.70
C TRP A 53 -8.24 -6.08 2.76
N GLY A 54 -8.54 -7.25 2.17
CA GLY A 54 -7.65 -7.92 1.22
C GLY A 54 -7.40 -7.12 -0.06
N GLU A 55 -8.34 -6.30 -0.51
CA GLU A 55 -8.19 -5.45 -1.70
C GLU A 55 -7.22 -4.30 -1.42
N VAL A 56 -7.41 -3.60 -0.29
CA VAL A 56 -6.51 -2.54 0.15
C VAL A 56 -5.09 -3.12 0.31
N ARG A 57 -4.98 -4.28 0.97
CA ARG A 57 -3.70 -4.98 1.11
C ARG A 57 -3.01 -5.22 -0.23
N ARG A 58 -3.70 -5.84 -1.21
CA ARG A 58 -3.13 -6.12 -2.54
C ARG A 58 -2.72 -4.85 -3.30
N ARG A 59 -3.49 -3.78 -3.15
CA ARG A 59 -3.23 -2.52 -3.84
C ARG A 59 -2.00 -1.79 -3.27
N TRP A 60 -1.86 -1.80 -1.95
CA TRP A 60 -0.86 -0.98 -1.25
C TRP A 60 0.45 -1.72 -0.96
N GLN A 61 0.43 -3.03 -0.67
CA GLN A 61 1.67 -3.76 -0.46
C GLN A 61 2.51 -3.80 -1.73
N GLY A 62 3.83 -3.67 -1.56
CA GLY A 62 4.80 -3.60 -2.65
C GLY A 62 4.91 -2.22 -3.29
N GLN A 63 4.06 -1.25 -2.94
CA GLN A 63 4.15 0.11 -3.47
C GLN A 63 5.30 0.87 -2.81
N ARG A 64 6.03 1.63 -3.63
CA ARG A 64 7.00 2.62 -3.16
C ARG A 64 6.25 3.91 -2.82
N LEU A 65 6.38 4.38 -1.58
CA LEU A 65 5.64 5.52 -1.05
C LEU A 65 6.62 6.51 -0.40
N THR A 66 6.29 7.80 -0.50
CA THR A 66 7.04 8.88 0.14
C THR A 66 6.14 9.57 1.16
N TRP A 67 6.41 9.34 2.44
CA TRP A 67 5.55 9.77 3.54
C TRP A 67 6.29 10.64 4.55
N LYS A 68 5.56 11.63 5.07
CA LYS A 68 6.01 12.47 6.18
C LYS A 68 5.60 11.83 7.50
N VAL A 69 6.56 11.48 8.34
CA VAL A 69 6.32 10.76 9.60
C VAL A 69 6.97 11.49 10.75
N THR A 70 6.46 11.25 11.96
CA THR A 70 7.03 11.77 13.20
C THR A 70 7.87 10.69 13.87
N ARG A 71 9.17 10.90 13.98
CA ARG A 71 10.08 10.07 14.77
C ARG A 71 9.97 10.45 16.24
N GLN A 72 9.85 9.46 17.12
CA GLN A 72 10.01 9.62 18.56
C GLN A 72 11.25 8.86 19.02
N ALA A 73 12.12 9.49 19.79
CA ALA A 73 13.38 8.89 20.24
C ALA A 73 13.17 7.57 21.00
N ALA A 74 12.14 7.52 21.84
CA ALA A 74 11.82 6.34 22.62
C ALA A 74 11.41 5.12 21.76
N LEU A 75 10.84 5.35 20.58
CA LEU A 75 10.31 4.32 19.67
C LEU A 75 11.24 3.99 18.50
N CYS A 76 12.28 4.80 18.29
CA CYS A 76 13.21 4.65 17.19
C CYS A 76 14.65 4.84 17.69
N ARG A 77 15.16 3.74 18.27
CA ARG A 77 16.46 3.66 18.96
C ARG A 77 17.55 2.96 18.15
N SER A 78 17.18 2.19 17.13
CA SER A 78 18.10 1.45 16.27
C SER A 78 17.54 1.30 14.86
N ALA A 79 18.39 0.90 13.91
CA ALA A 79 18.00 0.65 12.52
C ALA A 79 17.01 -0.53 12.38
N GLU A 80 17.08 -1.49 13.31
CA GLU A 80 16.27 -2.70 13.33
C GLU A 80 14.94 -2.49 14.08
N ALA A 81 14.93 -1.56 15.04
CA ALA A 81 13.76 -1.22 15.85
C ALA A 81 13.48 0.29 15.77
N CYS A 82 12.98 0.71 14.60
CA CYS A 82 12.46 2.05 14.41
C CYS A 82 10.96 2.05 14.10
N TYR A 83 10.19 2.61 15.02
CA TYR A 83 8.76 2.83 14.89
C TYR A 83 8.47 4.34 14.87
N VAL A 84 7.64 4.77 13.94
CA VAL A 84 7.28 6.18 13.74
C VAL A 84 5.78 6.39 13.88
N ALA A 85 5.37 7.62 14.18
CA ALA A 85 3.97 8.00 14.13
C ALA A 85 3.63 8.52 12.72
N ALA A 86 2.61 7.90 12.12
CA ALA A 86 2.14 8.24 10.78
C ALA A 86 1.42 9.60 10.70
N PHE A 87 0.69 9.93 11.76
CA PHE A 87 -0.07 11.17 11.87
C PHE A 87 0.46 12.03 13.02
N PRO A 88 0.25 13.36 12.96
CA PRO A 88 0.27 14.16 14.18
C PRO A 88 -0.70 13.52 15.18
N ILE A 89 -0.26 13.28 16.41
CA ILE A 89 -1.08 12.65 17.45
C ILE A 89 -2.17 13.66 17.85
N GLN A 90 -3.35 13.56 17.23
CA GLN A 90 -4.53 14.32 17.58
C GLN A 90 -5.42 13.48 18.50
N ARG A 91 -5.97 14.09 19.56
CA ARG A 91 -6.88 13.41 20.50
C ARG A 91 -8.35 13.76 20.21
N PRO A 92 -9.28 12.79 20.21
CA PRO A 92 -9.04 11.33 20.28
C PRO A 92 -8.49 10.80 18.94
N ALA A 93 -7.50 9.90 19.01
CA ALA A 93 -6.95 9.28 17.82
C ALA A 93 -8.00 8.34 17.22
N LYS A 94 -8.50 8.65 16.01
CA LYS A 94 -9.51 7.81 15.35
C LYS A 94 -8.95 6.44 14.98
N ARG A 95 -7.67 6.37 14.62
CA ARG A 95 -6.93 5.13 14.35
C ARG A 95 -5.46 5.29 14.74
N GLY A 96 -4.96 4.34 15.52
CA GLY A 96 -3.55 4.23 15.86
C GLY A 96 -2.90 3.16 14.99
N TRP A 97 -1.89 3.56 14.23
CA TRP A 97 -0.97 2.63 13.59
C TRP A 97 0.45 3.13 13.76
N LEU A 98 1.36 2.17 13.89
CA LEU A 98 2.74 2.42 14.27
C LEU A 98 3.66 1.83 13.20
N PRO A 99 3.88 2.53 12.07
CA PRO A 99 4.77 2.04 11.03
C PRO A 99 6.15 1.70 11.54
N GLN A 100 6.61 0.50 11.23
CA GLN A 100 8.01 0.10 11.38
C GLN A 100 8.79 0.50 10.13
N LEU A 101 9.97 1.09 10.33
CA LEU A 101 10.90 1.46 9.27
C LEU A 101 12.13 0.55 9.32
N ILE A 102 12.38 -0.20 8.24
CA ILE A 102 13.65 -0.90 8.02
C ILE A 102 14.49 -0.06 7.06
N PHE A 103 15.51 0.58 7.59
CA PHE A 103 16.38 1.50 6.86
C PHE A 103 17.29 0.78 5.86
N ALA A 104 17.51 1.41 4.71
CA ALA A 104 18.64 1.04 3.84
C ALA A 104 19.98 1.35 4.55
N PRO A 105 21.09 0.69 4.17
CA PRO A 105 22.38 0.92 4.80
C PRO A 105 22.76 2.41 4.88
N GLY A 106 23.22 2.84 6.07
CA GLY A 106 23.62 4.23 6.34
C GLY A 106 22.48 5.22 6.57
N GLN A 107 21.23 4.89 6.26
CA GLN A 107 20.10 5.83 6.39
C GLN A 107 19.71 6.08 7.86
N PHE A 108 19.91 5.12 8.76
CA PHE A 108 19.66 5.35 10.19
C PHE A 108 20.63 6.39 10.79
N ALA A 109 21.92 6.34 10.43
CA ALA A 109 22.87 7.37 10.87
C ALA A 109 22.49 8.76 10.31
N MET A 110 21.96 8.82 9.08
CA MET A 110 21.43 10.07 8.53
C MET A 110 20.21 10.58 9.29
N LEU A 111 19.34 9.69 9.78
CA LEU A 111 18.24 10.05 10.66
C LEU A 111 18.74 10.64 11.98
N GLU A 112 19.70 9.99 12.63
CA GLU A 112 20.29 10.45 13.89
C GLU A 112 20.91 11.84 13.71
N GLN A 113 21.66 12.06 12.63
CA GLN A 113 22.21 13.39 12.30
C GLN A 113 21.12 14.43 12.01
N ALA A 114 20.03 14.03 11.35
CA ALA A 114 18.97 14.96 10.98
C ALA A 114 18.13 15.41 12.19
N CYS A 115 17.89 14.50 13.14
CA CYS A 115 17.05 14.79 14.31
C CYS A 115 17.83 15.19 15.55
N GLY A 116 19.14 14.88 15.62
CA GLY A 116 19.97 15.10 16.80
C GLY A 116 19.35 14.48 18.07
N ASP A 117 19.48 15.19 19.18
CA ASP A 117 18.96 14.77 20.49
C ASP A 117 17.48 15.12 20.71
N GLN A 118 16.77 15.59 19.67
CA GLN A 118 15.38 15.97 19.83
C GLN A 118 14.51 14.73 20.18
N PRO A 119 13.65 14.82 21.21
CA PRO A 119 12.78 13.71 21.60
C PRO A 119 11.77 13.37 20.50
N GLN A 120 11.41 14.36 19.67
CA GLN A 120 10.52 14.23 18.53
C GLN A 120 11.06 15.02 17.34
N CYS A 121 10.94 14.47 16.13
CA CYS A 121 11.45 15.08 14.91
C CYS A 121 10.58 14.64 13.71
N GLU A 122 10.24 15.57 12.82
CA GLU A 122 9.49 15.26 11.61
C GLU A 122 10.45 14.96 10.46
N ILE A 123 10.21 13.86 9.75
CA ILE A 123 11.05 13.42 8.64
C ILE A 123 10.19 13.00 7.45
N THR A 124 10.72 13.16 6.25
CA THR A 124 10.14 12.53 5.05
C THR A 124 10.95 11.31 4.68
N VAL A 125 10.28 10.17 4.57
CA VAL A 125 10.88 8.89 4.21
C VAL A 125 10.30 8.38 2.90
N GLU A 126 11.13 7.73 2.10
CA GLU A 126 10.72 6.91 0.97
C GLU A 126 11.04 5.46 1.28
N GLY A 127 10.10 4.55 1.05
CA GLY A 127 10.32 3.12 1.21
C GLY A 127 9.28 2.30 0.45
N VAL A 128 9.48 0.98 0.42
CA VAL A 128 8.46 0.06 -0.11
C VAL A 128 7.62 -0.44 1.04
N LEU A 129 6.30 -0.34 0.93
CA LEU A 129 5.37 -0.89 1.91
C LEU A 129 5.37 -2.42 1.80
N GLU A 130 6.24 -3.07 2.56
CA GLU A 130 6.41 -4.52 2.54
C GLU A 130 5.22 -5.22 3.23
N LYS A 131 4.75 -4.66 4.35
CA LYS A 131 3.73 -5.28 5.18
C LYS A 131 2.58 -4.33 5.46
N LEU A 132 1.35 -4.79 5.19
CA LEU A 132 0.10 -4.15 5.61
C LEU A 132 -0.82 -5.22 6.21
N GLU A 133 -0.82 -5.31 7.53
CA GLU A 133 -1.71 -6.17 8.31
C GLU A 133 -2.76 -5.34 9.02
N THR A 134 -4.01 -5.69 8.80
CA THR A 134 -5.18 -4.97 9.29
C THR A 134 -6.20 -6.02 9.71
N SER A 135 -6.89 -5.76 10.80
CA SER A 135 -8.02 -6.55 11.29
C SER A 135 -8.92 -5.63 12.12
N GLY A 136 -10.16 -6.04 12.35
CA GLY A 136 -11.08 -5.28 13.21
C GLY A 136 -10.69 -5.30 14.70
N GLU A 137 -9.79 -6.21 15.11
CA GLU A 137 -9.46 -6.45 16.52
C GLU A 137 -8.09 -5.89 16.93
N MET A 138 -7.16 -5.75 15.98
CA MET A 138 -5.77 -5.35 16.24
C MET A 138 -5.43 -4.02 15.56
N PRO A 139 -4.53 -3.20 16.15
CA PRO A 139 -4.00 -2.01 15.48
C PRO A 139 -3.40 -2.36 14.12
N THR A 140 -3.54 -1.44 13.16
CA THR A 140 -2.96 -1.68 11.84
C THR A 140 -1.44 -1.70 11.93
N ASN A 141 -0.83 -2.77 11.42
CA ASN A 141 0.60 -2.98 11.39
C ASN A 141 1.14 -2.70 9.98
N LEU A 142 2.03 -1.72 9.90
CA LEU A 142 2.69 -1.26 8.69
C LEU A 142 4.19 -1.51 8.81
N ARG A 143 4.82 -2.04 7.77
CA ARG A 143 6.28 -2.14 7.70
C ARG A 143 6.79 -1.67 6.35
N PHE A 144 7.71 -0.73 6.39
CA PHE A 144 8.46 -0.27 5.24
C PHE A 144 9.84 -0.92 5.21
N ASN A 145 10.30 -1.30 4.03
CA ASN A 145 11.67 -1.75 3.81
C ASN A 145 12.42 -0.81 2.87
N SER A 146 13.76 -0.97 2.84
CA SER A 146 14.66 -0.16 2.02
C SER A 146 14.47 1.34 2.22
N VAL A 147 14.18 1.76 3.46
CA VAL A 147 13.79 3.13 3.77
C VAL A 147 14.95 4.10 3.59
N LYS A 148 14.71 5.21 2.88
CA LYS A 148 15.62 6.33 2.67
C LYS A 148 15.01 7.62 3.21
N LEU A 149 15.84 8.52 3.74
CA LEU A 149 15.40 9.87 4.09
C LEU A 149 15.40 10.75 2.83
N VAL A 150 14.27 11.41 2.57
CA VAL A 150 14.07 12.28 1.40
C VAL A 150 14.30 13.75 1.74
N THR A 151 13.93 14.21 2.93
CA THR A 151 14.10 15.61 3.33
C THR A 151 14.25 15.75 4.84
N ARG A 152 15.10 16.70 5.27
CA ARG A 152 15.35 17.07 6.66
C ARG A 152 14.52 18.32 6.98
N THR A 153 13.38 18.18 7.65
CA THR A 153 12.72 19.36 8.21
C THR A 153 12.98 19.35 9.70
N ALA A 154 13.93 20.17 10.15
CA ALA A 154 14.10 20.41 11.58
C ALA A 154 12.76 20.94 12.11
N ALA A 155 12.15 20.21 13.04
CA ALA A 155 10.99 20.72 13.76
C ALA A 155 11.47 21.94 14.58
N ARG A 156 10.79 23.08 14.37
CA ARG A 156 11.01 24.30 15.15
C ARG A 156 10.47 24.15 16.56
#